data_AF-A0A2E1VUI9-F1
#
_entry.id   AF-A0A2E1VUI9-F1
#
_cell.length_a   1.000
_cell.length_b   1.000
_cell.length_c   1.000
_cell.angle_alpha   90.00
_cell.angle_beta   90.00
_cell.angle_gamma   90.00
#
_symmetry.space_group_name_H-M   'P 1'
#
loop_
_entity.id
_entity.type
_entity.pdbx_description
1 polymer ?
#
loop_
_entity_poly.entity_id
_entity_poly.type
_entity_poly.pdbx_seq_one_letter_code
_entity_poly.pdbx_strand_id
1 'polypeptide(L)'
;MKYLTYIAFLSAAMLLPACSSDDSPTPEQETSQAVEVAEDGTRFDPPEAKQNMPDGAWICDMGTVHFASMAAGDGKCPICGMSLKEYHAEHEDPDSSD
;
A
#
# COMPACT_ATOMS: atom_id res chain seq x y z
N MET A 1 74.99 1.52 -15.98
CA MET A 1 74.65 1.07 -14.62
C MET A 1 73.19 1.46 -14.40
N LYS A 2 72.23 0.63 -14.02
CA LYS A 2 72.16 -0.81 -13.81
C LYS A 2 70.68 -1.06 -13.44
N TYR A 3 70.06 -2.06 -14.06
CA TYR A 3 68.79 -2.72 -13.69
C TYR A 3 67.45 -2.17 -14.22
N LEU A 4 67.06 -2.75 -15.36
CA LEU A 4 65.75 -3.41 -15.48
C LEU A 4 65.57 -4.39 -14.29
N THR A 5 64.46 -4.34 -13.56
CA THR A 5 63.90 -5.54 -12.91
C THR A 5 62.39 -5.41 -12.69
N TYR A 6 61.70 -6.37 -13.29
CA TYR A 6 60.29 -6.73 -13.24
C TYR A 6 59.94 -7.36 -11.87
N ILE A 7 59.04 -6.80 -11.08
CA ILE A 7 58.39 -7.44 -9.91
C ILE A 7 57.09 -6.64 -9.65
N ALA A 8 55.90 -7.17 -9.42
CA ALA A 8 55.24 -8.43 -9.66
C ALA A 8 53.75 -8.11 -9.46
N PHE A 9 52.89 -8.67 -10.31
CA PHE A 9 51.48 -8.87 -9.96
C PHE A 9 51.39 -9.84 -8.77
N LEU A 10 50.25 -9.80 -8.08
CA LEU A 10 49.82 -10.60 -6.93
C LEU A 10 50.30 -10.13 -5.55
N SER A 11 49.40 -9.54 -4.77
CA SER A 11 48.68 -10.28 -3.72
C SER A 11 47.71 -9.37 -2.93
N ALA A 12 46.47 -9.83 -2.85
CA ALA A 12 45.50 -9.67 -1.76
C ALA A 12 45.63 -8.44 -0.83
N ALA A 13 44.73 -7.48 -1.02
CA ALA A 13 44.18 -6.69 0.08
C ALA A 13 42.73 -7.11 0.30
N MET A 14 42.55 -8.16 1.11
CA MET A 14 41.39 -8.23 2.01
C MET A 14 41.42 -6.99 2.90
N LEU A 15 40.37 -6.18 2.85
CA LEU A 15 39.82 -5.47 4.02
C LEU A 15 38.49 -4.82 3.62
N LEU A 16 37.43 -5.52 3.99
CA LEU A 16 36.05 -5.06 4.01
C LEU A 16 35.93 -3.80 4.88
N PRO A 17 35.05 -2.87 4.50
CA PRO A 17 34.11 -2.30 5.43
C PRO A 17 32.70 -2.79 5.10
N ALA A 18 32.03 -3.26 6.14
CA ALA A 18 30.63 -3.02 6.46
C ALA A 18 29.59 -3.16 5.34
N CYS A 19 28.72 -4.17 5.50
CA CYS A 19 27.27 -4.00 5.42
C CYS A 19 26.77 -2.91 4.45
N SER A 20 26.77 -3.20 3.16
CA SER A 20 25.73 -2.65 2.29
C SER A 20 24.61 -3.68 2.27
N SER A 21 23.80 -3.63 3.32
CA SER A 21 22.40 -4.01 3.19
C SER A 21 21.84 -3.13 2.08
N ASP A 22 21.75 -3.66 0.88
CA ASP A 22 20.82 -3.14 -0.12
C ASP A 22 19.43 -3.55 0.36
N ASP A 23 19.01 -2.91 1.45
CA ASP A 23 17.63 -2.77 1.88
C ASP A 23 17.04 -1.71 0.95
N SER A 24 16.93 -2.06 -0.33
CA SER A 24 15.97 -1.40 -1.20
C SER A 24 14.61 -1.75 -0.59
N PRO A 25 13.80 -0.78 -0.15
CA PRO A 25 12.41 -1.09 0.14
C PRO A 25 11.79 -1.51 -1.19
N THR A 26 11.72 -2.82 -1.39
CA THR A 26 10.74 -3.45 -2.24
C THR A 26 9.42 -2.80 -1.84
N PRO A 27 8.70 -2.11 -2.73
CA PRO A 27 7.29 -1.91 -2.50
C PRO A 27 6.69 -3.32 -2.60
N GLU A 28 6.71 -4.05 -1.48
CA GLU A 28 5.86 -5.21 -1.24
C GLU A 28 4.43 -4.67 -1.22
N GLN A 29 3.91 -4.33 -2.39
CA GLN A 29 2.48 -4.22 -2.62
C GLN A 29 1.94 -5.64 -2.82
N GLU A 30 2.06 -6.45 -1.77
CA GLU A 30 1.24 -7.63 -1.57
C GLU A 30 0.34 -7.37 -0.36
N THR A 31 -0.60 -6.46 -0.55
CA THR A 31 -1.89 -6.52 0.13
C THR A 31 -2.90 -5.90 -0.82
N SER A 32 -4.04 -6.56 -0.96
CA SER A 32 -5.32 -6.02 -1.40
C SER A 32 -5.32 -4.48 -1.38
N GLN A 33 -5.08 -3.83 -2.53
CA GLN A 33 -4.86 -2.39 -2.59
C GLN A 33 -6.20 -1.66 -2.39
N ALA A 34 -6.64 -1.60 -1.14
CA ALA A 34 -7.71 -0.71 -0.74
C ALA A 34 -7.28 0.73 -1.04
N VAL A 35 -8.16 1.48 -1.68
CA VAL A 35 -7.95 2.89 -2.02
C VAL A 35 -7.86 3.67 -0.72
N GLU A 36 -6.91 4.61 -0.67
CA GLU A 36 -6.75 5.48 0.50
C GLU A 36 -7.94 6.43 0.61
N VAL A 37 -8.65 6.35 1.74
CA VAL A 37 -9.83 7.16 2.06
C VAL A 37 -9.49 8.06 3.23
N ALA A 38 -9.73 9.37 3.10
CA ALA A 38 -9.52 10.33 4.18
C ALA A 38 -10.61 10.20 5.26
N GLU A 39 -10.29 10.59 6.50
CA GLU A 39 -11.27 10.64 7.60
C GLU A 39 -12.40 11.62 7.31
N ASP A 40 -12.09 12.78 6.74
CA ASP A 40 -13.05 13.81 6.30
C ASP A 40 -13.79 13.45 5.00
N GLY A 41 -13.34 12.40 4.32
CA GLY A 41 -13.96 11.83 3.14
C GLY A 41 -13.28 12.21 1.83
N THR A 42 -13.19 11.23 0.94
CA THR A 42 -12.59 11.34 -0.39
C THR A 42 -13.67 11.23 -1.46
N ARG A 43 -13.68 12.17 -2.40
CA ARG A 43 -14.49 12.08 -3.62
C ARG A 43 -13.71 11.33 -4.70
N PHE A 44 -14.37 10.38 -5.33
CA PHE A 44 -13.84 9.63 -6.47
C PHE A 44 -14.52 10.08 -7.77
N ASP A 45 -13.70 10.56 -8.70
CA ASP A 45 -14.11 10.91 -10.07
C ASP A 45 -13.00 10.46 -11.04
N PRO A 46 -13.15 9.31 -11.72
CA PRO A 46 -14.36 8.50 -11.82
C PRO A 46 -14.74 7.74 -10.53
N PRO A 47 -16.00 7.28 -10.38
CA PRO A 47 -16.41 6.47 -9.23
C PRO A 47 -15.67 5.13 -9.16
N GLU A 48 -15.33 4.70 -7.94
CA GLU A 48 -14.57 3.48 -7.65
C GLU A 48 -15.47 2.28 -7.34
N ALA A 49 -14.90 1.07 -7.44
CA ALA A 49 -15.59 -0.16 -7.05
C ALA A 49 -15.63 -0.32 -5.52
N LYS A 50 -16.72 -0.90 -5.01
CA LYS A 50 -16.90 -1.16 -3.56
C LYS A 50 -15.81 -2.05 -2.97
N GLN A 51 -15.31 -3.00 -3.76
CA GLN A 51 -14.28 -3.96 -3.36
C GLN A 51 -12.92 -3.30 -3.09
N ASN A 52 -12.71 -2.10 -3.64
CA ASN A 52 -11.49 -1.34 -3.45
C ASN A 52 -11.56 -0.47 -2.19
N MET A 53 -12.68 -0.48 -1.45
CA MET A 53 -12.83 0.36 -0.28
C MET A 53 -12.14 -0.29 0.92
N PRO A 54 -11.52 0.52 1.80
CA PRO A 54 -10.96 -0.02 3.03
C PRO A 54 -12.06 -0.52 3.97
N ASP A 55 -11.73 -1.53 4.77
CA ASP A 55 -12.61 -2.06 5.80
C ASP A 55 -12.99 -0.97 6.82
N GLY A 56 -14.26 -0.95 7.24
CA GLY A 56 -14.83 0.06 8.12
C GLY A 56 -15.11 1.42 7.46
N ALA A 57 -14.87 1.57 6.15
CA ALA A 57 -15.11 2.83 5.46
C ALA A 57 -16.60 3.06 5.17
N TRP A 58 -17.06 4.29 5.34
CA TRP A 58 -18.40 4.74 5.04
C TRP A 58 -18.51 5.18 3.59
N ILE A 59 -19.18 4.37 2.77
CA ILE A 59 -19.24 4.53 1.31
C ILE A 59 -20.64 5.00 0.87
N CYS A 60 -20.67 5.86 -0.14
CA CYS A 60 -21.92 6.21 -0.83
C CYS A 60 -22.18 5.21 -1.96
N ASP A 61 -22.91 4.14 -1.66
CA ASP A 61 -23.26 3.07 -2.61
C ASP A 61 -24.43 3.48 -3.51
N MET A 62 -24.11 3.95 -4.71
CA MET A 62 -25.07 4.19 -5.80
C MET A 62 -25.01 3.09 -6.89
N GLY A 63 -24.38 1.95 -6.58
CA GLY A 63 -23.92 0.95 -7.55
C GLY A 63 -22.40 0.99 -7.74
N THR A 64 -21.83 2.19 -7.72
CA THR A 64 -20.39 2.49 -7.58
C THR A 64 -20.18 3.49 -6.46
N VAL A 65 -18.94 3.68 -6.02
CA VAL A 65 -18.57 4.55 -4.90
C VAL A 65 -17.95 5.83 -5.45
N HIS A 66 -18.73 6.91 -5.44
CA HIS A 66 -18.22 8.25 -5.80
C HIS A 66 -17.71 9.04 -4.59
N PHE A 67 -17.93 8.52 -3.38
CA PHE A 67 -17.51 9.12 -2.11
C PHE A 67 -17.34 8.04 -1.05
N ALA A 68 -16.25 8.09 -0.30
CA ALA A 68 -16.03 7.29 0.89
C ALA A 68 -15.40 8.13 2.00
N SER A 69 -15.59 7.76 3.26
CA SER A 69 -14.95 8.39 4.41
C SER A 69 -14.62 7.34 5.47
N MET A 70 -13.48 7.46 6.16
CA MET A 70 -13.17 6.57 7.29
C MET A 70 -14.03 6.89 8.52
N ALA A 71 -14.68 8.06 8.56
CA ALA A 71 -15.59 8.45 9.62
C ALA A 71 -17.05 8.37 9.16
N ALA A 72 -17.95 7.94 10.04
CA ALA A 72 -19.38 7.95 9.75
C ALA A 72 -19.92 9.36 9.46
N GLY A 73 -19.31 10.38 10.08
CA GLY A 73 -19.79 11.76 10.03
C GLY A 73 -21.27 11.85 10.43
N ASP A 74 -22.05 12.56 9.61
CA ASP A 74 -23.50 12.66 9.76
C ASP A 74 -24.27 11.45 9.17
N GLY A 75 -23.57 10.42 8.70
CA GLY A 75 -24.14 9.25 8.02
C GLY A 75 -24.75 9.57 6.65
N LYS A 76 -24.45 10.76 6.10
CA LYS A 76 -24.98 11.26 4.82
C LYS A 76 -23.86 11.72 3.91
N CYS A 77 -23.95 11.35 2.64
CA CYS A 77 -23.05 11.81 1.61
C CYS A 77 -23.23 13.32 1.40
N PRO A 78 -22.18 14.15 1.56
CA PRO A 78 -22.25 15.60 1.40
C PRO A 78 -22.42 16.01 -0.08
N ILE A 79 -22.22 15.09 -1.02
CA ILE A 79 -22.28 15.36 -2.46
C ILE A 79 -23.70 15.18 -3.01
N CYS A 80 -24.38 14.08 -2.65
CA CYS A 80 -25.70 13.73 -3.18
C CYS A 80 -26.80 13.64 -2.12
N GLY A 81 -26.47 13.72 -0.83
CA GLY A 81 -27.43 13.65 0.29
C GLY A 81 -27.95 12.26 0.63
N MET A 82 -27.49 11.21 -0.06
CA MET A 82 -27.85 9.82 0.24
C MET A 82 -27.20 9.34 1.55
N SER A 83 -27.76 8.29 2.16
CA SER A 83 -27.17 7.69 3.37
C SER A 83 -25.92 6.89 3.02
N LEU A 84 -24.86 7.08 3.82
CA LEU A 84 -23.63 6.28 3.73
C LEU A 84 -23.87 4.88 4.29
N LYS A 85 -23.16 3.89 3.75
CA LYS A 85 -23.14 2.52 4.25
C LYS A 85 -21.72 2.19 4.67
N GLU A 86 -21.56 1.60 5.84
CA GLU A 86 -20.28 1.06 6.26
C GLU A 86 -19.93 -0.16 5.39
N TYR A 87 -18.75 -0.14 4.78
CA TYR A 87 -18.18 -1.24 4.05
C TYR A 87 -17.37 -2.09 5.01
N HIS A 88 -17.73 -3.36 5.10
CA HIS A 88 -16.93 -4.37 5.77
C HIS A 88 -16.35 -5.24 4.68
N ALA A 89 -15.03 -5.26 4.56
CA ALA A 89 -14.34 -6.24 3.73
C ALA A 89 -14.71 -7.59 4.33
N GLU A 90 -15.56 -8.33 3.62
CA GLU A 90 -15.95 -9.68 3.96
C GLU A 90 -14.68 -10.53 4.03
N HIS A 91 -14.09 -10.58 5.23
CA HIS A 91 -13.07 -11.53 5.61
C HIS A 91 -13.77 -12.88 5.60
N GLU A 92 -13.69 -13.57 4.47
CA GLU A 92 -13.98 -14.99 4.40
C GLU A 92 -13.07 -15.69 5.41
N ASP A 93 -13.56 -15.92 6.63
CA ASP A 93 -12.91 -16.78 7.63
C ASP A 93 -12.81 -18.20 7.02
N PRO A 94 -11.63 -18.68 6.61
CA PRO A 94 -11.52 -19.98 5.95
C PRO A 94 -11.49 -21.16 6.94
N ASP A 95 -11.79 -20.94 8.22
CA ASP A 95 -11.64 -21.93 9.30
C ASP A 95 -12.99 -22.29 9.95
N SER A 96 -13.91 -22.81 9.13
CA SER A 96 -15.01 -23.65 9.62
C SER A 96 -14.98 -24.98 8.87
N SER A 97 -13.92 -25.74 9.10
CA SER A 97 -13.88 -27.17 8.81
C SER A 97 -13.92 -27.93 10.14
N ASP A 98 -15.12 -28.36 10.52
CA ASP A 98 -15.36 -29.40 11.54
C ASP A 98 -15.37 -30.78 10.86
#